data_AF-A0A2N8NH85-F1
#
_entry.id   AF-A0A2N8NH85-F1
#
_cell.length_a   1.000
_cell.length_b   1.000
_cell.length_c   1.000
_cell.angle_alpha   90.00
_cell.angle_beta   90.00
_cell.angle_gamma   90.00
#
_symmetry.space_group_name_H-M   'P 1'
#
loop_
_entity.id
_entity.type
_entity.pdbx_description
1 polymer ?
#
loop_
_entity_poly.entity_id
_entity_poly.type
_entity_poly.pdbx_seq_one_letter_code
_entity_poly.pdbx_strand_id
1 'polypeptide(L)'
;MSRAEYDRQRAEYIRDHNRKDRVLAVCLFTMYIDGYLAVKSGYYMEPGNAFWAVRSLIQNEGYDMQQVNAFCDSVHAGLTASTLQRFARYAARVFYYLQLYVCAGKLTKASFLDAFDELPPIENAGATLRAAFREAEHALIELPRVKSVTNKNDEK
;
A
#
# COMPACT_ATOMS: atom_id res chain seq x y z
N MET A 1 7.32 -1.22 19.71
CA MET A 1 8.28 -0.21 19.19
C MET A 1 7.96 1.14 19.80
N SER A 2 8.97 1.94 20.14
CA SER A 2 8.74 3.31 20.65
C SER A 2 8.46 4.29 19.49
N ARG A 3 7.77 5.40 19.76
CA ARG A 3 7.51 6.43 18.74
C ARG A 3 8.80 7.00 18.14
N ALA A 4 9.84 7.17 18.95
CA ALA A 4 11.13 7.68 18.50
C ALA A 4 11.86 6.70 17.57
N GLU A 5 11.70 5.40 17.81
CA GLU A 5 12.26 4.35 16.96
C GLU A 5 11.53 4.28 15.61
N TYR A 6 10.20 4.41 15.62
CA TYR A 6 9.40 4.54 14.39
C TYR A 6 9.83 5.75 13.56
N ASP A 7 9.89 6.93 14.19
CA ASP A 7 10.22 8.16 13.49
C ASP A 7 11.62 8.09 12.87
N ARG A 8 12.56 7.37 13.51
CA ARG A 8 13.88 7.08 12.97
C ARG A 8 13.84 6.12 11.77
N GLN A 9 13.22 4.95 11.90
CA GLN A 9 13.10 3.98 10.81
C GLN A 9 12.40 4.60 9.60
N ARG A 10 11.38 5.43 9.85
CA ARG A 10 10.68 6.18 8.80
C ARG A 10 11.57 7.22 8.14
N ALA A 11 12.39 7.94 8.89
CA ALA A 11 13.33 8.90 8.31
C ALA A 11 14.39 8.19 7.43
N GLU A 12 14.89 7.03 7.87
CA GLU A 12 15.79 6.18 7.08
C GLU A 12 15.11 5.69 5.80
N TYR A 13 13.89 5.15 5.92
CA TYR A 13 13.10 4.72 4.76
C TYR A 13 12.88 5.84 3.74
N ILE A 14 12.53 7.05 4.20
CA ILE A 14 12.33 8.22 3.33
C ILE A 14 13.63 8.68 2.67
N ARG A 15 14.77 8.55 3.35
CA ARG A 15 16.08 8.90 2.79
C ARG A 15 16.45 7.93 1.66
N ASP A 16 16.14 6.65 1.82
CA ASP A 16 16.57 5.60 0.91
C ASP A 16 15.55 5.34 -0.23
N HIS A 17 14.34 5.91 -0.17
CA HIS A 17 13.30 5.77 -1.19
C HIS A 17 12.86 7.13 -1.75
N ASN A 18 12.89 7.28 -3.07
CA ASN A 18 12.42 8.51 -3.70
C ASN A 18 10.89 8.64 -3.60
N ARG A 19 10.36 9.83 -3.93
CA ARG A 19 8.91 10.10 -3.85
C ARG A 19 8.07 9.14 -4.70
N LYS A 20 8.52 8.78 -5.91
CA LYS A 20 7.78 7.90 -6.82
C LYS A 20 7.74 6.48 -6.27
N ASP A 21 8.86 5.98 -5.76
CA ASP A 21 8.96 4.63 -5.21
C ASP A 21 8.00 4.45 -4.03
N ARG A 22 7.95 5.45 -3.13
CA ARG A 22 7.02 5.46 -1.99
C ARG A 22 5.55 5.49 -2.42
N VAL A 23 5.21 6.30 -3.42
CA VAL A 23 3.85 6.36 -3.96
C VAL A 23 3.44 5.03 -4.60
N LEU A 24 4.34 4.42 -5.37
CA LEU A 24 4.10 3.11 -5.98
C LEU A 24 3.90 2.04 -4.90
N ALA A 25 4.79 1.97 -3.91
CA ALA A 25 4.71 0.99 -2.83
C ALA A 25 3.40 1.13 -2.05
N VAL A 26 3.00 2.35 -1.67
CA VAL A 26 1.71 2.59 -0.99
C VAL A 26 0.52 2.21 -1.87
N CYS A 27 0.56 2.52 -3.17
CA CYS A 27 -0.49 2.09 -4.10
C CYS A 27 -0.63 0.57 -4.12
N LEU A 28 0.47 -0.17 -4.27
CA LEU A 28 0.45 -1.63 -4.28
C LEU A 28 -0.11 -2.18 -2.97
N PHE A 29 0.37 -1.69 -1.82
CA PHE A 29 -0.08 -2.19 -0.53
C PHE A 29 -1.56 -1.91 -0.26
N THR A 30 -2.04 -0.72 -0.57
CA THR A 30 -3.45 -0.36 -0.35
C THR A 30 -4.39 -1.11 -1.28
N MET A 31 -4.00 -1.34 -2.53
CA MET A 31 -4.75 -2.21 -3.45
C MET A 31 -4.80 -3.66 -2.95
N TYR A 32 -3.70 -4.16 -2.37
CA TYR A 32 -3.68 -5.49 -1.78
C TYR A 32 -4.62 -5.60 -0.59
N ILE A 33 -4.58 -4.63 0.33
CA ILE A 33 -5.45 -4.59 1.50
C ILE A 33 -6.92 -4.54 1.08
N ASP A 34 -7.31 -3.65 0.15
CA ASP A 34 -8.70 -3.57 -0.34
C ASP A 34 -9.19 -4.91 -0.89
N GLY A 35 -8.41 -5.54 -1.77
CA GLY A 35 -8.75 -6.85 -2.33
C GLY A 35 -8.82 -7.95 -1.27
N TYR A 36 -7.89 -7.95 -0.30
CA TYR A 36 -7.87 -8.92 0.79
C TYR A 36 -9.12 -8.79 1.68
N LEU A 37 -9.47 -7.56 2.07
CA LEU A 37 -10.67 -7.28 2.87
C LEU A 37 -11.95 -7.63 2.12
N ALA A 38 -12.01 -7.39 0.81
CA ALA A 38 -13.15 -7.78 -0.03
C ALA A 38 -13.36 -9.30 -0.04
N VAL A 39 -12.29 -10.08 -0.20
CA VAL A 39 -12.34 -11.55 -0.15
C VAL A 39 -12.84 -12.04 1.21
N LYS A 40 -12.29 -11.51 2.31
CA LYS A 40 -12.63 -11.94 3.67
C LYS A 40 -14.07 -11.60 4.09
N SER A 41 -14.60 -10.48 3.60
CA SER A 41 -15.96 -10.04 3.90
C SER A 41 -17.06 -10.76 3.11
N GLY A 42 -16.70 -11.74 2.27
CA GLY A 42 -17.67 -12.47 1.46
C GLY A 42 -18.36 -11.60 0.41
N TYR A 43 -17.79 -10.44 0.08
CA TYR A 43 -18.25 -9.66 -1.06
C TYR A 43 -18.06 -10.52 -2.32
N TYR A 44 -19.16 -10.90 -2.96
CA TYR A 44 -19.24 -11.67 -4.23
C TYR A 44 -18.63 -10.95 -5.45
N MET A 45 -17.64 -10.09 -5.25
CA MET A 45 -16.74 -9.69 -6.32
C MET A 45 -15.45 -10.46 -6.07
N GLU A 46 -15.21 -11.49 -6.89
CA GLU A 46 -13.90 -12.10 -6.98
C GLU A 46 -12.86 -10.97 -7.02
N PRO A 47 -11.77 -11.06 -6.25
CA PRO A 47 -10.72 -10.08 -6.34
C PRO A 47 -10.21 -10.12 -7.78
N GLY A 48 -10.57 -9.10 -8.56
CA GLY A 48 -10.30 -9.09 -10.00
C GLY A 48 -8.81 -9.23 -10.29
N ASN A 49 -8.45 -9.48 -11.54
CA ASN A 49 -7.06 -9.70 -11.99
C ASN A 49 -6.01 -8.72 -11.38
N ALA A 50 -6.42 -7.49 -11.07
CA ALA A 50 -5.61 -6.49 -10.39
C ALA A 50 -5.09 -6.95 -9.00
N PHE A 51 -5.89 -7.63 -8.18
CA PHE A 51 -5.46 -8.10 -6.87
C PHE A 51 -4.36 -9.16 -6.98
N TRP A 52 -4.53 -10.14 -7.87
CA TRP A 52 -3.53 -11.18 -8.11
C TRP A 52 -2.26 -10.60 -8.71
N ALA A 53 -2.37 -9.64 -9.63
CA ALA A 53 -1.21 -8.93 -10.17
C ALA A 53 -0.45 -8.16 -9.06
N VAL A 54 -1.17 -7.44 -8.19
CA VAL A 54 -0.58 -6.72 -7.07
C VAL A 54 0.10 -7.67 -6.07
N ARG A 55 -0.51 -8.82 -5.78
CA ARG A 55 0.10 -9.86 -4.93
C ARG A 55 1.46 -10.28 -5.47
N SER A 56 1.54 -10.57 -6.76
CA SER A 56 2.80 -10.96 -7.41
C SER A 56 3.83 -9.84 -7.38
N LEU A 57 3.41 -8.57 -7.54
CA LEU A 57 4.32 -7.42 -7.43
C LEU A 57 4.88 -7.28 -6.02
N ILE A 58 4.05 -7.39 -4.97
CA ILE A 58 4.50 -7.35 -3.58
C ILE A 58 5.48 -8.50 -3.28
N GLN A 59 5.23 -9.70 -3.83
CA GLN A 59 6.16 -10.82 -3.74
C GLN A 59 7.51 -10.52 -4.40
N ASN A 60 7.49 -9.91 -5.59
CA ASN A 60 8.71 -9.56 -6.34
C ASN A 60 9.55 -8.48 -5.64
N GLU A 61 8.92 -7.61 -4.86
CA GLU A 61 9.60 -6.65 -3.97
C GLU A 61 10.25 -7.34 -2.73
N GLY A 62 10.06 -8.66 -2.59
CA GLY A 62 10.69 -9.48 -1.56
C GLY A 62 9.93 -9.52 -0.24
N TYR A 63 8.68 -9.03 -0.17
CA TYR A 63 7.89 -9.13 1.06
C TYR A 63 7.48 -10.57 1.37
N ASP A 64 7.56 -10.95 2.63
CA ASP A 64 7.00 -12.23 3.10
C ASP A 64 5.47 -12.16 3.09
N MET A 65 4.85 -12.86 2.13
CA MET A 65 3.40 -12.84 1.99
C MET A 65 2.65 -13.46 3.16
N GLN A 66 3.24 -14.36 3.94
CA GLN A 66 2.59 -14.86 5.14
C GLN A 66 2.42 -13.72 6.16
N GLN A 67 3.45 -12.88 6.29
CA GLN A 67 3.44 -11.73 7.19
C GLN A 67 2.55 -10.60 6.65
N VAL A 68 2.56 -10.36 5.34
CA VAL A 68 1.62 -9.42 4.70
C VAL A 68 0.16 -9.86 4.92
N ASN A 69 -0.13 -11.16 4.79
CA ASN A 69 -1.46 -11.70 5.06
C ASN A 69 -1.86 -11.54 6.53
N ALA A 70 -0.95 -11.84 7.46
CA ALA A 70 -1.20 -11.68 8.89
C ALA A 70 -1.45 -10.21 9.27
N PHE A 71 -0.73 -9.28 8.65
CA PHE A 71 -1.02 -7.85 8.77
C PHE A 71 -2.43 -7.54 8.25
N CYS A 72 -2.81 -8.03 7.07
CA CYS A 72 -4.16 -7.82 6.53
C CYS A 72 -5.27 -8.45 7.39
N ASP A 73 -5.02 -9.60 8.02
CA ASP A 73 -5.93 -10.19 9.01
C ASP A 73 -6.08 -9.27 10.23
N SER A 74 -4.99 -8.67 10.72
CA SER A 74 -5.00 -7.69 11.81
C SER A 74 -5.76 -6.40 11.43
N VAL A 75 -5.59 -5.92 10.20
CA VAL A 75 -6.37 -4.79 9.63
C VAL A 75 -7.84 -5.16 9.59
N HIS A 76 -8.19 -6.34 9.07
CA HIS A 76 -9.57 -6.81 8.97
C HIS A 76 -10.26 -6.87 10.33
N ALA A 77 -9.55 -7.37 11.35
CA ALA A 77 -10.02 -7.43 12.72
C ALA A 77 -10.08 -6.05 13.43
N GLY A 78 -9.60 -4.97 12.79
CA GLY A 78 -9.57 -3.64 13.36
C GLY A 78 -8.53 -3.45 14.47
N LEU A 79 -7.55 -4.35 14.55
CA LEU A 79 -6.49 -4.32 15.57
C LEU A 79 -5.36 -3.36 15.20
N THR A 80 -5.12 -3.17 13.90
CA THR A 80 -4.15 -2.22 13.36
C THR A 80 -4.72 -1.45 12.18
N ALA A 81 -4.08 -0.34 11.82
CA ALA A 81 -4.39 0.49 10.66
C ALA A 81 -5.91 0.76 10.48
N SER A 82 -6.51 1.37 11.51
CA SER A 82 -7.95 1.63 11.57
C SER A 82 -8.47 2.47 10.40
N THR A 83 -7.63 3.34 9.83
CA THR A 83 -8.02 4.13 8.67
C THR A 83 -8.15 3.23 7.45
N LEU A 84 -7.16 2.37 7.18
CA LEU A 84 -7.21 1.41 6.09
C LEU A 84 -8.30 0.36 6.31
N GLN A 85 -8.57 -0.08 7.53
CA GLN A 85 -9.67 -1.01 7.82
C GLN A 85 -11.02 -0.48 7.29
N ARG A 86 -11.28 0.82 7.46
CA ARG A 86 -12.55 1.46 7.07
C ARG A 86 -12.54 2.02 5.65
N PHE A 87 -11.40 2.51 5.19
CA PHE A 87 -11.28 3.30 3.95
C PHE A 87 -10.34 2.67 2.91
N ALA A 88 -9.95 1.39 3.03
CA ALA A 88 -9.05 0.72 2.09
C ALA A 88 -9.46 0.93 0.62
N ARG A 89 -10.73 0.71 0.29
CA ARG A 89 -11.25 0.89 -1.08
C ARG A 89 -11.07 2.31 -1.59
N TYR A 90 -11.41 3.29 -0.76
CA TYR A 90 -11.28 4.69 -1.12
C TYR A 90 -9.80 5.06 -1.31
N ALA A 91 -8.95 4.69 -0.35
CA ALA A 91 -7.51 4.92 -0.40
C ALA A 91 -6.85 4.25 -1.62
N ALA A 92 -7.18 2.98 -1.91
CA ALA A 92 -6.66 2.24 -3.04
C ALA A 92 -6.96 2.92 -4.38
N ARG A 93 -8.19 3.41 -4.57
CA ARG A 93 -8.57 4.16 -5.78
C ARG A 93 -7.79 5.46 -5.91
N VAL A 94 -7.71 6.25 -4.85
CA VAL A 94 -6.99 7.53 -4.87
C VAL A 94 -5.50 7.32 -5.13
N PHE A 95 -4.87 6.35 -4.48
CA PHE A 95 -3.45 6.08 -4.66
C PHE A 95 -3.14 5.46 -6.03
N TYR A 96 -4.08 4.73 -6.62
CA TYR A 96 -3.99 4.30 -8.02
C TYR A 96 -3.93 5.48 -8.98
N TYR A 97 -4.83 6.47 -8.86
CA TYR A 97 -4.76 7.67 -9.69
C TYR A 97 -3.52 8.52 -9.39
N LEU A 98 -3.12 8.59 -8.11
CA LEU A 98 -1.91 9.30 -7.71
C LEU A 98 -0.66 8.68 -8.35
N GLN A 99 -0.54 7.35 -8.42
CA GLN A 99 0.61 6.73 -9.09
C GLN A 99 0.57 6.93 -10.60
N LEU A 100 -0.61 6.95 -11.23
CA LEU A 100 -0.72 7.26 -12.65
C LEU A 100 -0.22 8.68 -12.96
N TYR A 101 -0.50 9.64 -12.07
CA TYR A 101 -0.01 11.01 -12.16
C TYR A 101 1.50 11.13 -11.85
N VAL A 102 1.94 10.65 -10.68
CA VAL A 102 3.29 10.89 -10.14
C VAL A 102 4.33 9.96 -10.75
N CYS A 103 3.99 8.70 -10.97
CA CYS A 103 4.93 7.65 -11.37
C CYS A 103 4.87 7.40 -12.87
N ALA A 104 3.68 7.12 -13.41
CA ALA A 104 3.52 6.74 -14.81
C ALA A 104 3.45 7.92 -15.78
N GLY A 105 3.20 9.14 -15.29
CA GLY A 105 3.00 10.32 -16.14
C GLY A 105 1.82 10.20 -17.10
N LYS A 106 0.87 9.32 -16.79
CA LYS A 106 -0.30 9.00 -17.64
C LYS A 106 -1.49 9.93 -17.42
N LEU A 107 -1.45 10.70 -16.33
CA LEU A 107 -2.47 11.71 -16.02
C LEU A 107 -1.83 13.08 -15.93
N THR A 108 -2.60 14.09 -16.34
CA THR A 108 -2.31 15.47 -15.96
C THR A 108 -2.79 15.71 -14.52
N LYS A 109 -2.35 16.81 -13.90
CA LYS A 109 -2.87 17.21 -12.59
C LYS A 109 -4.40 17.41 -12.63
N ALA A 110 -4.93 17.98 -13.72
CA ALA A 110 -6.37 18.18 -13.89
C ALA A 110 -7.11 16.83 -13.94
N SER A 111 -6.67 15.92 -14.81
CA SER A 111 -7.28 14.60 -14.94
C SER A 111 -7.21 13.75 -13.67
N PHE A 112 -6.16 13.93 -12.85
CA PHE A 112 -6.08 13.33 -11.52
C PHE A 112 -7.12 13.91 -10.56
N LEU A 113 -7.30 15.23 -10.55
CA LEU A 113 -8.30 15.89 -9.70
C LEU A 113 -9.72 15.54 -10.13
N ASP A 114 -9.99 15.49 -11.43
CA ASP A 114 -11.30 15.07 -11.96
C ASP A 114 -11.64 13.63 -11.50
N ALA A 115 -10.69 12.69 -11.64
CA ALA A 115 -10.87 11.32 -11.18
C ALA A 115 -11.02 11.20 -9.64
N PHE A 116 -10.43 12.14 -8.89
CA PHE A 116 -10.60 12.22 -7.44
C PHE A 116 -12.01 12.72 -7.07
N ASP A 117 -12.50 13.73 -7.77
CA ASP A 117 -13.83 14.33 -7.55
C ASP A 117 -14.98 13.39 -7.95
N GLU A 118 -14.74 12.41 -8.83
CA GLU A 118 -15.70 11.34 -9.15
C GLU A 118 -15.88 10.31 -8.02
N LEU A 119 -15.00 10.29 -7.01
CA LEU A 119 -15.14 9.36 -5.89
C LEU A 119 -16.23 9.82 -4.91
N PRO A 120 -16.93 8.88 -4.23
CA PRO A 120 -17.90 9.24 -3.22
C PRO A 120 -17.28 10.18 -2.17
N PRO A 121 -17.90 11.35 -1.90
CA PRO A 121 -17.32 12.31 -0.98
C PRO A 121 -17.24 11.72 0.43
N ILE A 122 -16.13 11.97 1.10
CA ILE A 122 -15.95 11.64 2.51
C ILE A 122 -15.52 12.89 3.28
N GLU A 123 -15.98 12.98 4.52
CA GLU A 123 -15.56 14.05 5.41
C GLU A 123 -14.04 13.99 5.62
N ASN A 124 -13.37 15.15 5.57
CA ASN A 124 -11.94 15.28 5.83
C ASN A 124 -11.04 14.38 4.94
N ALA A 125 -11.40 14.16 3.68
CA ALA A 125 -10.68 13.27 2.74
C ALA A 125 -9.15 13.45 2.76
N GLY A 126 -8.65 14.68 2.77
CA GLY A 126 -7.21 14.95 2.83
C GLY A 126 -6.52 14.52 4.14
N ALA A 127 -7.22 14.55 5.28
CA ALA A 127 -6.70 14.00 6.53
C ALA A 127 -6.72 12.46 6.50
N THR A 128 -7.84 11.88 6.04
CA THR A 128 -8.02 10.43 5.90
C THR A 128 -6.95 9.82 5.00
N LEU A 129 -6.69 10.40 3.83
CA LEU A 129 -5.67 9.91 2.90
C LEU A 129 -4.25 10.04 3.47
N ARG A 130 -3.95 11.11 4.20
CA ARG A 130 -2.66 11.24 4.88
C ARG A 130 -2.47 10.17 5.96
N ALA A 131 -3.52 9.84 6.71
CA ALA A 131 -3.48 8.76 7.70
C ALA A 131 -3.33 7.39 7.02
N ALA A 132 -4.13 7.09 6.00
CA ALA A 132 -4.03 5.85 5.21
C ALA A 132 -2.64 5.66 4.58
N PHE A 133 -2.05 6.73 4.02
CA PHE A 133 -0.69 6.69 3.49
C PHE A 133 0.32 6.31 4.57
N ARG A 134 0.22 6.90 5.76
CA ARG A 134 1.13 6.62 6.88
C ARG A 134 0.98 5.20 7.40
N GLU A 135 -0.25 4.70 7.51
CA GLU A 135 -0.52 3.32 7.92
C GLU A 135 0.06 2.32 6.91
N ALA A 136 -0.09 2.57 5.61
CA ALA A 136 0.50 1.73 4.56
C ALA A 136 2.04 1.81 4.54
N GLU A 137 2.60 3.02 4.65
CA GLU A 137 4.05 3.23 4.73
C GLU A 137 4.66 2.57 5.97
N HIS A 138 3.96 2.60 7.10
CA HIS A 138 4.38 1.91 8.30
C HIS A 138 4.46 0.39 8.08
N ALA A 139 3.44 -0.20 7.45
CA ALA A 139 3.47 -1.62 7.11
C ALA A 139 4.65 -1.97 6.18
N LEU A 140 4.95 -1.13 5.20
CA LEU A 140 6.08 -1.31 4.28
C LEU A 140 7.46 -1.28 5.00
N ILE A 141 7.57 -0.51 6.08
CA ILE A 141 8.81 -0.39 6.88
C ILE A 141 8.99 -1.60 7.79
N GLU A 142 7.91 -2.05 8.43
CA GLU A 142 8.00 -3.08 9.49
C GLU A 142 7.88 -4.51 8.99
N LEU A 143 7.19 -4.72 7.86
CA LEU A 143 6.97 -6.07 7.39
C LEU A 143 8.29 -6.69 6.90
N PRO A 144 8.60 -7.92 7.35
CA PRO A 144 9.86 -8.54 7.03
C PRO A 144 9.95 -8.83 5.52
N ARG A 145 11.17 -8.65 5.01
CA ARG A 145 11.53 -9.05 3.65
C ARG A 145 12.20 -10.42 3.69
N VAL A 146 11.80 -11.30 2.79
CA VAL A 146 12.53 -12.54 2.52
C VAL A 146 13.83 -12.11 1.86
N LYS A 147 14.97 -12.37 2.50
CA LYS A 147 16.27 -12.18 1.84
C LYS A 147 16.26 -13.05 0.59
N SER A 148 16.33 -12.44 -0.59
CA SER A 148 16.75 -13.17 -1.77
C SER A 148 18.10 -13.79 -1.43
N VAL A 149 18.19 -15.13 -1.43
CA VAL A 149 19.49 -15.79 -1.45
C VAL A 149 20.15 -15.29 -2.73
N THR A 150 21.06 -14.32 -2.60
CA THR A 150 21.96 -13.97 -3.69
C THR A 150 22.71 -15.25 -4.00
N ASN A 151 22.41 -15.88 -5.14
CA ASN A 151 23.17 -17.02 -5.62
C ASN A 151 24.62 -16.56 -5.71
N LYS A 152 25.47 -17.08 -4.82
CA LYS A 152 26.93 -17.03 -4.94
C LYS A 152 27.32 -17.85 -6.17
N ASN A 153 27.25 -17.27 -7.36
CA ASN A 153 27.78 -17.87 -8.59
C ASN A 153 28.71 -16.92 -9.35
N ASP A 154 29.28 -15.91 -8.68
CA ASP A 154 30.35 -15.05 -9.24
C ASP A 154 31.71 -15.34 -8.58
N GLU A 155 32.01 -16.61 -8.36
CA GLU A 155 33.40 -17.08 -8.18
C GLU A 155 33.60 -18.33 -9.02
N LYS A 156 33.99 -18.15 -10.28
CA LYS A 156 34.89 -19.03 -11.02
C LYS A 156 35.58 -18.29 -12.16
#